data_AF-A0A496LJZ7-F1
#
_entry.id   AF-A0A496LJZ7-F1
#
_cell.length_a   1.000
_cell.length_b   1.000
_cell.length_c   1.000
_cell.angle_alpha   90.00
_cell.angle_beta   90.00
_cell.angle_gamma   90.00
#
_symmetry.space_group_name_H-M   'P 1'
#
loop_
_entity.id
_entity.type
_entity.pdbx_description
1 polymer ?
#
loop_
_entity_poly.entity_id
_entity_poly.type
_entity_poly.pdbx_seq_one_letter_code
_entity_poly.pdbx_strand_id
1 'polypeptide(L)'
;GKTLKEAAAQLNLTPPYALLMLAKAEHKVEIFADAQTLKLFDKEKILSPYPSSGSILPILASKNGKDIFNAAVLNGYADLAEQIAASKGVSLQNAIGNQNRLTLDAFRIFIYGSIALVVCVAAFRKFRRKNG
;
A
#
# COMPACT_ATOMS: atom_id res chain seq x y z
N GLY A 1 15.44 15.92 -17.30
CA GLY A 1 15.87 15.06 -16.18
C GLY A 1 16.62 15.82 -15.10
N LYS A 2 16.04 16.92 -14.58
CA LYS A 2 16.62 17.81 -13.55
C LYS A 2 15.57 18.30 -12.54
N THR A 3 14.49 17.55 -12.33
CA THR A 3 13.20 18.19 -11.98
C THR A 3 12.68 17.96 -10.56
N LEU A 4 13.11 16.92 -9.83
CA LEU A 4 12.59 16.63 -8.48
C LEU A 4 13.62 16.82 -7.36
N LYS A 5 14.84 16.30 -7.52
CA LYS A 5 15.91 16.44 -6.53
C LYS A 5 16.35 17.90 -6.31
N GLU A 6 16.41 18.69 -7.38
CA GLU A 6 16.74 20.11 -7.32
C GLU A 6 15.63 20.91 -6.62
N ALA A 7 14.36 20.58 -6.92
CA ALA A 7 13.20 21.18 -6.24
C ALA A 7 13.14 20.79 -4.74
N ALA A 8 13.48 19.56 -4.38
CA ALA A 8 13.59 19.14 -2.98
C ALA A 8 14.70 19.91 -2.24
N ALA A 9 15.84 20.14 -2.90
CA ALA A 9 16.97 20.87 -2.30
C ALA A 9 16.65 22.35 -2.05
N GLN A 10 15.80 22.98 -2.88
CA GLN A 10 15.39 24.38 -2.69
C GLN A 10 14.48 24.61 -1.48
N LEU A 11 13.82 23.56 -0.99
CA LEU A 11 12.86 23.68 0.13
C LEU A 11 13.55 23.86 1.50
N ASN A 12 14.88 23.75 1.59
CA ASN A 12 15.67 23.96 2.83
C ASN A 12 15.04 23.30 4.07
N LEU A 13 14.58 22.06 3.93
CA LEU A 13 13.86 21.36 5.00
C LEU A 13 14.82 21.02 6.16
N THR A 14 14.38 21.29 7.39
CA THR A 14 15.11 20.93 8.60
C THR A 14 14.75 19.49 9.03
N PRO A 15 15.74 18.64 9.39
CA PRO A 15 15.47 17.29 9.90
C PRO A 15 14.67 17.30 11.23
N PRO A 16 13.86 16.27 11.51
CA PRO A 16 13.56 15.10 10.67
C PRO A 16 12.46 15.41 9.65
N TYR A 17 12.65 15.01 8.39
CA TYR A 17 11.64 15.21 7.34
C TYR A 17 11.52 14.00 6.40
N ALA A 18 10.32 13.82 5.87
CA ALA A 18 10.03 12.96 4.73
C ALA A 18 9.13 13.73 3.76
N LEU A 19 9.55 13.81 2.50
CA LEU A 19 8.94 14.58 1.43
C LEU A 19 8.56 13.63 0.31
N LEU A 20 7.27 13.55 0.02
CA LEU A 20 6.72 12.83 -1.12
C LEU A 20 6.50 13.83 -2.27
N MET A 21 7.17 13.65 -3.40
CA MET A 21 7.02 14.50 -4.57
C MET A 21 6.47 13.72 -5.76
N LEU A 22 5.43 14.27 -6.40
CA LEU A 22 4.84 13.74 -7.63
C LEU A 22 5.05 14.74 -8.77
N ALA A 23 5.76 14.32 -9.82
CA ALA A 23 5.81 15.04 -11.09
C ALA A 23 4.68 14.54 -12.01
N LYS A 24 3.55 15.27 -12.04
CA LYS A 24 2.38 14.91 -12.87
C LYS A 24 2.72 14.75 -14.35
N ALA A 25 3.53 15.66 -14.91
CA ALA A 25 3.91 15.63 -16.33
C ALA A 25 4.82 14.43 -16.69
N GLU A 26 5.64 13.97 -15.74
CA GLU A 26 6.57 12.86 -15.96
C GLU A 26 6.04 11.51 -15.43
N HIS A 27 4.86 11.50 -14.79
CA HIS A 27 4.29 10.35 -14.08
C HIS A 27 5.27 9.72 -13.07
N LYS A 28 6.17 10.52 -12.50
CA LYS A 28 7.19 10.07 -11.54
C LYS A 28 6.83 10.46 -10.13
N VAL A 29 7.07 9.54 -9.20
CA VAL A 29 7.02 9.82 -7.76
C VAL A 29 8.36 9.49 -7.14
N GLU A 30 8.86 10.41 -6.32
CA GLU A 30 10.05 10.21 -5.53
C GLU A 30 9.79 10.61 -4.07
N ILE A 31 10.44 9.87 -3.16
CA ILE A 31 10.44 10.18 -1.74
C ILE A 31 11.86 10.62 -1.35
N PHE A 32 11.95 11.78 -0.72
CA PHE A 32 13.16 12.34 -0.13
C PHE A 32 13.01 12.40 1.38
N ALA A 33 13.97 11.90 2.12
CA ALA A 33 13.99 12.02 3.57
C ALA A 33 15.44 12.19 4.03
N ASP A 34 15.63 12.70 5.24
CA ASP A 34 16.96 12.75 5.85
C ASP A 34 17.47 11.32 6.18
N ALA A 35 18.78 11.19 6.40
CA ALA A 35 19.41 9.88 6.62
C ALA A 35 18.92 9.14 7.88
N GLN A 36 18.37 9.85 8.87
CA GLN A 36 17.78 9.23 10.06
C GLN A 36 16.35 8.78 9.77
N THR A 37 15.55 9.62 9.10
CA THR A 37 14.17 9.28 8.73
C THR A 37 14.09 8.20 7.66
N LEU A 38 15.06 8.10 6.74
CA LEU A 38 15.17 6.99 5.78
C LEU A 38 15.32 5.61 6.45
N LYS A 39 15.78 5.55 7.70
CA LYS A 39 15.86 4.28 8.45
C LYS A 39 14.52 3.88 9.08
N LEU A 40 13.55 4.80 9.10
CA LEU A 40 12.24 4.61 9.73
C LEU A 40 11.21 4.00 8.78
N PHE A 41 11.48 3.95 7.47
CA PHE A 41 10.58 3.41 6.47
C PHE A 41 11.35 2.81 5.30
N ASP A 42 10.74 1.85 4.61
CA ASP A 42 11.32 1.20 3.45
C ASP A 42 10.87 1.92 2.16
N LYS A 43 11.74 2.78 1.63
CA LYS A 43 11.50 3.54 0.40
C LYS A 43 11.22 2.62 -0.80
N GLU A 44 11.95 1.52 -0.91
CA GLU A 44 11.84 0.61 -2.07
C GLU A 44 10.51 -0.14 -2.04
N LYS A 45 10.05 -0.49 -0.85
CA LYS A 45 8.73 -1.10 -0.65
C LYS A 45 7.61 -0.13 -1.07
N ILE A 46 7.64 1.13 -0.65
CA ILE A 46 6.58 2.12 -0.97
C ILE A 46 6.55 2.44 -2.47
N LEU A 47 7.73 2.57 -3.09
CA LEU A 47 7.88 2.83 -4.52
C LEU A 47 7.91 1.54 -5.37
N SER A 48 7.54 0.39 -4.81
CA SER A 48 7.52 -0.86 -5.57
C SER A 48 6.46 -0.80 -6.68
N PRO A 49 6.76 -1.27 -7.91
CA PRO A 49 5.78 -1.37 -8.98
C PRO A 49 4.77 -2.51 -8.75
N TYR A 50 4.98 -3.35 -7.73
CA TYR A 50 4.12 -4.50 -7.45
C TYR A 50 2.95 -4.11 -6.52
N PRO A 51 1.69 -4.37 -6.89
CA PRO A 51 0.50 -4.04 -6.09
C PRO A 51 0.43 -4.74 -4.73
N SER A 52 1.24 -5.78 -4.50
CA SER A 52 1.36 -6.47 -3.21
C SER A 52 2.23 -5.74 -2.18
N SER A 53 3.13 -4.86 -2.63
CA SER A 53 4.15 -4.22 -1.78
C SER A 53 4.20 -2.71 -1.93
N GLY A 54 3.92 -2.17 -3.11
CA GLY A 54 3.90 -0.75 -3.39
C GLY A 54 2.50 -0.16 -3.40
N SER A 55 2.39 1.07 -2.91
CA SER A 55 1.15 1.82 -2.77
C SER A 55 0.96 2.88 -3.84
N ILE A 56 2.03 3.25 -4.54
CA ILE A 56 2.04 4.45 -5.40
C ILE A 56 2.10 4.06 -6.89
N LEU A 57 3.13 3.33 -7.31
CA LEU A 57 3.32 2.98 -8.72
C LEU A 57 2.20 2.12 -9.32
N PRO A 58 1.59 1.16 -8.61
CA PRO A 58 0.49 0.36 -9.16
C PRO A 58 -0.74 1.21 -9.48
N ILE A 59 -0.99 2.26 -8.70
CA ILE A 59 -2.09 3.21 -8.93
C ILE A 59 -1.75 4.10 -10.13
N LEU A 60 -0.55 4.68 -10.17
CA LEU A 60 -0.08 5.52 -11.27
C LEU A 60 0.04 4.79 -12.62
N ALA A 61 0.31 3.48 -12.60
CA ALA A 61 0.39 2.64 -13.79
C ALA A 61 -1.01 2.25 -14.34
N SER A 62 -2.06 2.36 -13.52
CA SER A 62 -3.44 2.13 -13.97
C SER A 62 -3.86 3.25 -14.91
N LYS A 63 -4.43 2.93 -16.07
CA LYS A 63 -4.98 3.91 -17.03
C LYS A 63 -6.39 4.40 -16.67
N ASN A 64 -6.99 3.84 -15.62
CA ASN A 64 -8.42 4.00 -15.34
C ASN A 64 -8.65 4.92 -14.13
N GLY A 65 -8.86 6.22 -14.38
CA GLY A 65 -9.37 7.17 -13.39
C GLY A 65 -8.94 8.62 -13.60
N LYS A 66 -9.84 9.58 -13.43
CA LYS A 66 -9.48 11.03 -13.46
C LYS A 66 -8.61 11.45 -12.25
N ASP A 67 -8.63 10.67 -11.16
CA ASP A 67 -8.02 11.01 -9.86
C ASP A 67 -6.86 10.09 -9.44
N ILE A 68 -6.26 9.36 -10.38
CA ILE A 68 -5.17 8.41 -10.14
C ILE A 68 -4.01 9.04 -9.34
N PHE A 69 -3.64 10.27 -9.66
CA PHE A 69 -2.57 11.00 -8.98
C PHE A 69 -2.89 11.31 -7.52
N ASN A 70 -4.11 11.77 -7.25
CA ASN A 70 -4.57 12.08 -5.89
C ASN A 70 -4.61 10.81 -5.05
N ALA A 71 -5.14 9.73 -5.61
CA ALA A 71 -5.16 8.43 -4.96
C ALA A 71 -3.74 7.89 -4.69
N ALA A 72 -2.81 8.02 -5.64
CA ALA A 72 -1.43 7.56 -5.47
C ALA A 72 -0.69 8.36 -4.39
N VAL A 73 -0.85 9.68 -4.35
CA VAL A 73 -0.22 10.54 -3.33
C VAL A 73 -0.83 10.27 -1.95
N LEU A 74 -2.15 10.12 -1.86
CA LEU A 74 -2.85 9.82 -0.60
C LEU A 74 -2.43 8.46 -0.03
N ASN A 75 -2.40 7.42 -0.86
CA ASN A 75 -1.96 6.09 -0.43
C ASN A 75 -0.48 6.08 -0.08
N GLY A 76 0.36 6.77 -0.86
CA GLY A 76 1.77 6.93 -0.57
C GLY A 76 2.05 7.62 0.76
N TYR A 77 1.29 8.68 1.07
CA TYR A 77 1.35 9.35 2.36
C TYR A 77 0.91 8.44 3.51
N ALA A 78 -0.20 7.73 3.35
CA ALA A 78 -0.73 6.83 4.37
C ALA A 78 0.28 5.72 4.73
N ASP A 79 0.87 5.06 3.72
CA ASP A 79 1.88 4.02 3.92
C ASP A 79 3.17 4.56 4.56
N LEU A 80 3.61 5.75 4.14
CA LEU A 80 4.80 6.39 4.70
C LEU A 80 4.59 6.75 6.18
N ALA A 81 3.44 7.36 6.51
CA ALA A 81 3.09 7.71 7.88
C ALA A 81 2.96 6.46 8.76
N GLU A 82 2.35 5.39 8.24
CA GLU A 82 2.17 4.13 8.96
C GLU A 82 3.50 3.42 9.24
N GLN A 83 4.43 3.41 8.27
CA GLN A 83 5.77 2.84 8.49
C GLN A 83 6.60 3.66 9.49
N ILE A 84 6.53 4.99 9.42
CA ILE A 84 7.21 5.86 10.39
C ILE A 84 6.60 5.69 11.79
N ALA A 85 5.28 5.55 11.90
CA ALA A 85 4.62 5.32 13.18
C ALA A 85 5.02 3.94 13.75
N ALA A 86 4.99 2.89 12.92
CA ALA A 86 5.36 1.53 13.30
C ALA A 86 6.82 1.43 13.77
N SER A 87 7.77 2.11 13.10
CA SER A 87 9.18 2.14 13.54
C SER A 87 9.41 2.88 14.85
N LYS A 88 8.45 3.73 15.26
CA LYS A 88 8.41 4.37 16.59
C LYS A 88 7.53 3.63 17.60
N GLY A 89 6.99 2.46 17.25
CA GLY A 89 6.10 1.67 18.11
C GLY A 89 4.71 2.28 18.29
N VAL A 90 4.30 3.22 17.43
CA VAL A 90 2.98 3.87 17.46
C VAL A 90 2.08 3.23 16.40
N SER A 91 0.89 2.77 16.79
CA SER A 91 -0.14 2.33 15.85
C SER A 91 -1.12 3.46 15.57
N LEU A 92 -1.36 3.74 14.29
CA LEU A 92 -2.35 4.74 13.88
C LEU A 92 -3.74 4.12 13.94
N GLN A 93 -4.64 4.69 14.76
CA GLN A 93 -6.01 4.19 14.92
C GLN A 93 -6.82 4.26 13.62
N ASN A 94 -6.57 5.27 12.79
CA ASN A 94 -7.20 5.48 11.48
C ASN A 94 -6.18 5.31 10.35
N ALA A 95 -5.48 4.18 10.31
CA ALA A 95 -4.58 3.84 9.22
C ALA A 95 -5.38 3.56 7.93
N ILE A 96 -5.40 4.54 7.02
CA ILE A 96 -6.09 4.46 5.72
C ILE A 96 -5.54 3.28 4.89
N GLY A 97 -4.24 3.00 4.96
CA GLY A 97 -3.59 1.88 4.26
C GLY A 97 -4.05 0.50 4.75
N ASN A 98 -4.22 0.34 6.07
CA ASN A 98 -4.58 -0.94 6.69
C ASN A 98 -6.08 -1.30 6.55
N GLN A 99 -6.98 -0.31 6.60
CA GLN A 99 -8.43 -0.57 6.59
C GLN A 99 -8.92 -1.21 5.28
N ASN A 100 -8.32 -0.85 4.14
CA ASN A 100 -8.69 -1.42 2.85
C ASN A 100 -8.18 -2.88 2.68
N ARG A 101 -7.01 -3.20 3.24
CA ARG A 101 -6.45 -4.56 3.21
C ARG A 101 -7.24 -5.54 4.06
N LEU A 102 -7.61 -5.14 5.29
CA LEU A 102 -8.41 -5.97 6.18
C LEU A 102 -9.79 -6.29 5.58
N THR A 103 -10.40 -5.31 4.92
CA THR A 103 -11.67 -5.50 4.21
C THR A 103 -11.50 -6.49 3.06
N LEU A 104 -10.47 -6.34 2.22
CA LEU A 104 -10.21 -7.25 1.10
C LEU A 104 -9.87 -8.68 1.55
N ASP A 105 -9.10 -8.83 2.63
CA ASP A 105 -8.77 -10.16 3.18
C ASP A 105 -10.00 -10.82 3.84
N ALA A 106 -10.86 -10.05 4.51
CA ALA A 106 -12.13 -10.56 5.02
C ALA A 106 -13.04 -11.08 3.88
N PHE A 107 -13.14 -10.32 2.77
CA PHE A 107 -13.85 -10.77 1.58
C PHE A 107 -13.24 -12.05 1.00
N ARG A 108 -11.90 -12.14 0.95
CA ARG A 108 -11.19 -13.32 0.44
C ARG A 108 -11.47 -14.56 1.31
N ILE A 109 -11.43 -14.41 2.63
CA ILE A 109 -11.75 -15.49 3.58
C ILE A 109 -13.20 -15.94 3.41
N PHE A 110 -14.14 -15.00 3.25
CA PHE A 110 -15.55 -15.31 3.05
C PHE A 110 -15.78 -16.13 1.77
N ILE A 111 -15.20 -15.71 0.65
CA ILE A 111 -15.32 -16.41 -0.64
C ILE A 111 -14.73 -17.80 -0.55
N TYR A 112 -13.46 -17.94 -0.13
CA TYR A 112 -12.82 -19.26 -0.07
C TYR A 112 -13.43 -20.16 0.99
N GLY A 113 -13.90 -19.60 2.11
CA GLY A 113 -14.62 -20.33 3.15
C GLY A 113 -15.93 -20.93 2.63
N SER A 114 -16.72 -20.16 1.87
CA SER A 114 -17.97 -20.66 1.28
C SER A 114 -17.75 -21.81 0.28
N ILE A 115 -16.72 -21.70 -0.57
CA ILE A 115 -16.36 -22.75 -1.54
C ILE A 115 -15.92 -24.02 -0.81
N ALA A 116 -15.03 -23.89 0.19
CA ALA A 116 -14.56 -25.01 0.98
C ALA A 116 -15.72 -25.72 1.70
N LEU A 117 -16.67 -24.96 2.25
CA LEU A 117 -17.86 -25.51 2.92
C LEU A 117 -18.70 -26.35 1.96
N VAL A 118 -18.95 -25.86 0.73
CA VAL A 118 -19.70 -26.61 -0.29
C VAL A 118 -18.98 -27.91 -0.66
N VAL A 119 -17.66 -27.87 -0.83
CA VAL A 119 -16.85 -29.06 -1.14
C VAL A 119 -16.88 -30.07 0.02
N CYS A 120 -16.72 -29.59 1.26
CA CYS A 120 -16.80 -30.43 2.46
C CYS A 120 -18.17 -31.09 2.60
N VAL A 121 -19.27 -30.35 2.41
CA VAL A 121 -20.63 -30.90 2.47
C VAL A 121 -20.85 -31.94 1.37
N ALA A 122 -20.41 -31.66 0.13
CA ALA A 122 -20.53 -32.61 -0.97
C ALA A 122 -19.73 -33.91 -0.71
N ALA A 123 -18.51 -33.78 -0.18
CA ALA A 123 -17.67 -34.91 0.20
C ALA A 123 -18.28 -35.72 1.35
N PHE A 124 -18.75 -35.07 2.41
CA PHE A 124 -19.43 -35.74 3.53
C PHE A 124 -20.71 -36.45 3.09
N ARG A 125 -21.50 -35.84 2.21
CA ARG A 125 -22.72 -36.45 1.67
C ARG A 125 -22.40 -37.66 0.79
N LYS A 126 -21.29 -37.62 0.05
CA LYS A 126 -20.82 -38.76 -0.75
C LYS A 126 -20.27 -39.90 0.13
N PHE A 127 -19.58 -39.57 1.22
CA PHE A 127 -19.03 -40.56 2.15
C PHE A 127 -20.15 -41.25 2.97
N ARG A 128 -21.14 -40.50 3.46
CA ARG A 128 -22.32 -41.07 4.15
C ARG A 128 -23.17 -42.00 3.28
N ARG A 129 -23.16 -41.83 1.95
CA ARG A 129 -23.90 -42.71 1.01
C ARG A 129 -23.20 -44.04 0.72
N LYS A 130 -21.94 -44.20 1.14
CA LYS A 130 -21.17 -45.43 0.93
C LYS A 130 -21.12 -46.34 2.16
N ASN A 131 -21.54 -45.82 3.32
CA ASN A 131 -21.51 -46.50 4.62
C ASN A 131 -22.91 -46.85 5.16
N GLY A 132 -23.94 -46.82 4.31
CA GLY A 132 -25.29 -47.32 4.58
C GLY A 132 -25.83 -47.96 3.30
#